data_AF-A0A382ZJM7-F1
#
_entry.id   AF-A0A382ZJM7-F1
#
_cell.length_a   1.000
_cell.length_b   1.000
_cell.length_c   1.000
_cell.angle_alpha   90.00
_cell.angle_beta   90.00
_cell.angle_gamma   90.00
#
_symmetry.space_group_name_H-M   'P 1'
#
loop_
_entity.id
_entity.type
_entity.pdbx_description
1 polymer ?
#
loop_
_entity_poly.entity_id
_entity_poly.type
_entity_poly.pdbx_seq_one_letter_code
_entity_poly.pdbx_strand_id
1 'polypeptide(L)'
;QGGHNVNVVPSTCTLEIDRRLLPNEDVEEAYREMVEILEISGEPAESLTVEFLTGTNGFSPPEDGPGISALASAIAARCGRAPVFINALAVSEGRYFADDNIEIVNFGPGDGATSHAANEHVPLDQLIDAACILRDTVDRLLGLG
;
A
#
# COMPACT_ATOMS: atom_id res chain seq x y z
N GLN A 1 -23.77 -7.36 7.43
CA GLN A 1 -25.24 -7.12 7.42
C GLN A 1 -25.96 -8.44 7.64
N GLY A 2 -27.01 -8.49 8.47
CA GLY A 2 -27.81 -9.72 8.67
C GLY A 2 -28.97 -9.49 9.62
N GLY A 3 -30.13 -10.07 9.31
CA GLY A 3 -31.36 -9.96 10.12
C GLY A 3 -32.17 -8.68 9.89
N HIS A 4 -33.49 -8.78 10.10
CA HIS A 4 -34.44 -7.66 9.96
C HIS A 4 -35.26 -7.40 11.24
N ASN A 5 -35.50 -8.43 12.06
CA ASN A 5 -36.29 -8.35 13.29
C ASN A 5 -35.54 -9.02 14.45
N VAL A 6 -35.61 -8.43 15.64
CA VAL A 6 -34.86 -8.89 16.83
C VAL A 6 -35.32 -10.25 17.39
N ASN A 7 -36.53 -10.68 17.05
CA ASN A 7 -37.14 -11.93 17.50
C ASN A 7 -37.17 -13.01 16.41
N VAL A 8 -36.45 -12.83 15.30
CA VAL A 8 -36.40 -13.76 14.18
C VAL A 8 -34.95 -14.10 13.88
N VAL A 9 -34.63 -15.38 13.81
CA VAL A 9 -33.30 -15.84 13.37
C VAL A 9 -33.11 -15.44 11.90
N PRO A 10 -32.01 -14.74 11.54
CA PRO A 10 -31.75 -14.33 10.17
C PRO A 10 -31.65 -15.53 9.23
N SER A 11 -32.22 -15.42 8.02
CA SER A 11 -32.06 -16.43 6.97
C SER A 11 -30.73 -16.31 6.22
N THR A 12 -30.12 -15.13 6.22
CA THR A 12 -28.83 -14.85 5.57
C THR A 12 -28.06 -13.76 6.31
N CYS A 13 -26.74 -13.82 6.22
CA CYS A 13 -25.80 -12.81 6.69
C CYS A 13 -24.72 -12.60 5.61
N THR A 14 -24.27 -11.36 5.44
CA THR A 14 -23.20 -10.98 4.51
C THR A 14 -22.15 -10.20 5.28
N LEU A 15 -20.88 -10.51 5.04
CA LEU A 15 -19.73 -9.83 5.62
C LEU A 15 -18.80 -9.42 4.48
N GLU A 16 -18.27 -8.20 4.57
CA GLU A 16 -17.19 -7.74 3.73
C GLU A 16 -15.95 -7.59 4.60
N ILE A 17 -14.83 -8.15 4.15
CA ILE A 17 -13.56 -8.18 4.88
C ILE A 17 -12.50 -7.54 3.99
N ASP A 18 -11.80 -6.55 4.53
CA ASP A 18 -10.63 -5.94 3.91
C ASP A 18 -9.39 -6.39 4.69
N ARG A 19 -8.47 -7.09 4.02
CA ARG A 19 -7.17 -7.53 4.57
C ARG A 19 -6.06 -6.72 3.91
N ARG A 20 -5.18 -6.14 4.73
CA ARG A 20 -3.95 -5.49 4.26
C ARG A 20 -2.83 -6.53 4.23
N LEU A 21 -2.24 -6.74 3.05
CA LEU A 21 -1.14 -7.67 2.84
C LEU A 21 0.21 -6.96 3.00
N LEU A 22 1.15 -7.66 3.61
CA LEU A 22 2.56 -7.30 3.65
C LEU A 22 3.22 -7.61 2.30
N PRO A 23 4.36 -6.97 1.98
CA PRO A 23 5.09 -7.23 0.74
C PRO A 23 5.56 -8.68 0.52
N ASN A 24 5.61 -9.48 1.58
CA ASN A 24 6.02 -10.89 1.53
C ASN A 24 4.84 -11.88 1.57
N GLU A 25 3.61 -11.38 1.49
CA GLU A 25 2.40 -12.18 1.37
C GLU A 25 1.91 -12.19 -0.09
N ASP A 26 1.28 -13.29 -0.49
CA ASP A 26 0.64 -13.43 -1.79
C ASP A 26 -0.89 -13.30 -1.65
N VAL A 27 -1.51 -12.58 -2.60
CA VAL A 27 -2.94 -12.30 -2.58
C VAL A 27 -3.82 -13.53 -2.76
N GLU A 28 -3.38 -14.49 -3.59
CA GLU A 28 -4.12 -15.73 -3.83
C GLU A 28 -3.99 -16.68 -2.63
N GLU A 29 -2.81 -16.72 -2.00
CA GLU A 29 -2.62 -17.45 -0.73
C GLU A 29 -3.46 -16.85 0.40
N ALA A 30 -3.49 -15.53 0.53
CA ALA A 30 -4.30 -14.84 1.54
C ALA A 30 -5.81 -15.06 1.34
N TYR A 31 -6.28 -15.11 0.10
CA TYR A 31 -7.65 -15.46 -0.21
C TYR A 31 -7.95 -16.92 0.13
N ARG A 32 -7.04 -17.84 -0.23
CA ARG A 32 -7.19 -19.26 0.08
C ARG A 32 -7.26 -19.52 1.58
N GLU A 33 -6.45 -18.84 2.38
CA GLU A 33 -6.51 -18.92 3.84
C GLU A 33 -7.91 -18.56 4.38
N MET A 34 -8.57 -17.55 3.82
CA MET A 34 -9.93 -17.16 4.21
C MET A 34 -10.96 -18.24 3.85
N VAL A 35 -10.80 -18.88 2.69
CA VAL A 35 -11.66 -20.00 2.27
C VAL A 35 -11.44 -21.21 3.19
N GLU A 36 -10.18 -21.55 3.50
CA GLU A 36 -9.83 -22.67 4.38
C GLU A 36 -10.39 -22.51 5.80
N ILE A 37 -10.37 -21.29 6.36
CA ILE A 37 -10.98 -21.00 7.67
C ILE A 37 -12.48 -21.33 7.67
N LEU A 38 -13.17 -21.01 6.57
CA LEU A 38 -14.60 -21.28 6.44
C LEU A 38 -14.88 -22.77 6.24
N GLU A 39 -14.03 -23.49 5.50
CA GLU A 39 -14.14 -24.95 5.36
C GLU A 39 -13.95 -25.66 6.72
N ILE A 40 -13.02 -25.18 7.55
CA ILE A 40 -12.75 -25.73 8.89
C ILE A 40 -13.93 -25.50 9.86
N SER A 41 -14.81 -24.51 9.59
CA SER A 41 -15.98 -24.25 10.44
C SER A 41 -16.97 -25.43 10.50
N GLY A 42 -16.97 -26.29 9.48
CA GLY A 42 -17.86 -27.46 9.39
C GLY A 42 -19.30 -27.15 8.99
N GLU A 43 -19.59 -25.91 8.58
CA GLU A 43 -20.88 -25.53 8.01
C GLU A 43 -21.11 -26.20 6.64
N PRO A 44 -22.37 -26.51 6.26
CA PRO A 44 -22.67 -27.09 4.96
C PRO A 44 -22.16 -26.20 3.81
N ALA A 45 -21.52 -26.78 2.79
CA ALA A 45 -20.91 -26.03 1.70
C ALA A 45 -21.94 -25.14 0.96
N GLU A 46 -23.19 -25.59 0.85
CA GLU A 46 -24.30 -24.84 0.25
C GLU A 46 -24.79 -23.64 1.08
N SER A 47 -24.36 -23.53 2.34
CA SER A 47 -24.73 -22.43 3.24
C SER A 47 -23.74 -21.26 3.21
N LEU A 48 -22.59 -21.44 2.55
CA LEU A 48 -21.51 -20.48 2.49
C LEU A 48 -21.22 -20.08 1.04
N THR A 49 -20.90 -18.81 0.83
CA THR A 49 -20.39 -18.31 -0.44
C THR A 49 -19.32 -17.29 -0.14
N VAL A 50 -18.18 -17.42 -0.82
CA VAL A 50 -17.03 -16.53 -0.68
C VAL A 50 -16.71 -16.00 -2.06
N GLU A 51 -16.52 -14.69 -2.15
CA GLU A 51 -16.21 -14.00 -3.40
C GLU A 51 -14.96 -13.16 -3.20
N PHE A 52 -14.00 -13.30 -4.10
CA PHE A 52 -12.86 -12.39 -4.17
C PHE A 52 -13.27 -11.13 -4.94
N LEU A 53 -13.45 -10.03 -4.22
CA LEU A 53 -13.87 -8.76 -4.83
C LEU A 53 -12.72 -8.06 -5.54
N THR A 54 -11.60 -7.85 -4.84
CA THR A 54 -10.40 -7.20 -5.36
C THR A 54 -9.21 -7.43 -4.43
N GLY A 55 -8.00 -7.43 -5.00
CA GLY A 55 -6.76 -7.50 -4.25
C GLY A 55 -5.56 -7.46 -5.19
N THR A 56 -4.40 -7.13 -4.63
CA THR A 56 -3.11 -7.05 -5.32
C THR A 56 -2.02 -7.43 -4.32
N ASN A 57 -0.87 -7.88 -4.80
CA ASN A 57 0.29 -8.11 -3.94
C ASN A 57 0.81 -6.79 -3.33
N GLY A 58 1.46 -6.90 -2.17
CA GLY A 58 2.23 -5.82 -1.59
C GLY A 58 3.55 -5.63 -2.36
N PHE A 59 4.19 -4.48 -2.19
CA PHE A 59 5.49 -4.21 -2.80
C PHE A 59 6.45 -3.58 -1.78
N SER A 60 7.73 -3.92 -1.90
CA SER A 60 8.82 -3.25 -1.22
C SER A 60 10.05 -3.31 -2.13
N PRO A 61 10.63 -2.16 -2.51
CA PRO A 61 11.81 -2.17 -3.35
C PRO A 61 13.04 -2.60 -2.54
N PRO A 62 14.10 -3.14 -3.19
CA PRO A 62 15.39 -3.32 -2.54
C PRO A 62 15.98 -1.96 -2.15
N GLU A 63 16.45 -1.80 -0.91
CA GLU A 63 17.00 -0.54 -0.41
C GLU A 63 18.30 -0.12 -1.12
N ASP A 64 19.02 -1.08 -1.72
CA ASP A 64 20.25 -0.89 -2.48
C ASP A 64 20.02 -0.87 -4.01
N GLY A 65 18.77 -0.87 -4.46
CA GLY A 65 18.43 -0.71 -5.86
C GLY A 65 18.92 0.62 -6.45
N PRO A 66 19.31 0.70 -7.74
CA PRO A 66 19.81 1.93 -8.37
C PRO A 66 18.90 3.15 -8.20
N GLY A 67 17.59 3.01 -8.40
CA GLY A 67 16.63 4.11 -8.27
C GLY A 67 16.47 4.56 -6.81
N ILE A 68 16.35 3.58 -5.91
CA ILE A 68 16.27 3.84 -4.46
C ILE A 68 17.54 4.50 -3.92
N SER A 69 18.72 4.03 -4.33
CA SER A 69 20.02 4.59 -3.94
C SER A 69 20.21 6.02 -4.47
N ALA A 70 19.76 6.29 -5.71
CA ALA A 70 19.79 7.63 -6.29
C ALA A 70 18.89 8.59 -5.50
N LEU A 71 17.67 8.17 -5.16
CA LEU A 71 16.73 8.95 -4.38
C LEU A 71 17.26 9.23 -2.97
N ALA A 72 17.77 8.19 -2.29
CA ALA A 72 18.32 8.33 -0.95
C ALA A 72 19.51 9.30 -0.91
N SER A 73 20.37 9.24 -1.92
CA SER A 73 21.50 10.16 -2.06
C SER A 73 21.06 11.60 -2.34
N ALA A 74 20.02 11.81 -3.16
CA ALA A 74 19.45 13.13 -3.43
C ALA A 74 18.82 13.74 -2.17
N ILE A 75 18.07 12.94 -1.41
CA ILE A 75 17.50 13.35 -0.11
C ILE A 75 18.63 13.72 0.86
N ALA A 76 19.68 12.90 0.97
CA ALA A 76 20.80 13.17 1.87
C ALA A 76 21.55 14.46 1.50
N ALA A 77 21.77 14.70 0.21
CA ALA A 77 22.43 15.92 -0.26
C ALA A 77 21.61 17.18 0.04
N ARG A 78 20.28 17.11 -0.06
CA ARG A 78 19.39 18.25 0.15
C ARG A 78 19.09 18.52 1.62
N CYS A 79 18.81 17.47 2.39
CA CYS A 79 18.33 17.56 3.77
C CYS A 79 19.45 17.40 4.81
N GLY A 80 20.69 17.07 4.38
CA GLY A 80 21.84 16.88 5.27
C GLY A 80 21.81 15.60 6.11
N ARG A 81 20.87 14.68 5.83
CA ARG A 81 20.73 13.39 6.52
C ARG A 81 20.10 12.34 5.60
N ALA A 82 20.41 11.07 5.83
CA ALA A 82 19.79 9.97 5.11
C ALA A 82 18.25 9.95 5.31
N PRO A 83 17.49 9.47 4.31
CA PRO A 83 16.08 9.19 4.49
C PRO A 83 15.88 8.04 5.50
N VAL A 84 14.66 7.93 6.00
CA VAL A 84 14.20 6.77 6.77
C VAL A 84 13.13 6.09 5.93
N PHE A 85 13.31 4.79 5.69
CA PHE A 85 12.27 3.98 5.04
C PHE A 85 11.15 3.71 6.03
N ILE A 86 9.91 3.94 5.59
CA ILE A 86 8.71 3.72 6.38
C ILE A 86 7.73 2.89 5.57
N ASN A 87 7.01 2.01 6.27
CA ASN A 87 5.89 1.29 5.67
C ASN A 87 4.70 2.24 5.57
N ALA A 88 4.22 2.47 4.35
CA ALA A 88 2.99 3.22 4.14
C ALA A 88 1.80 2.43 4.69
N LEU A 89 0.98 3.07 5.52
CA LEU A 89 -0.30 2.50 5.96
C LEU A 89 -1.40 2.67 4.90
N ALA A 90 -1.19 3.59 3.97
CA ALA A 90 -2.10 3.86 2.86
C ALA A 90 -1.70 3.06 1.62
N VAL A 91 -2.69 2.84 0.75
CA VAL A 91 -2.52 2.15 -0.52
C VAL A 91 -2.13 3.17 -1.60
N SER A 92 -1.14 2.84 -2.44
CA SER A 92 -0.82 3.60 -3.65
C SER A 92 -0.99 2.74 -4.91
N GLU A 93 -1.03 3.39 -6.08
CA GLU A 93 -1.15 2.72 -7.38
C GLU A 93 0.04 1.81 -7.71
N GLY A 94 1.15 1.95 -6.99
CA GLY A 94 2.30 1.04 -7.07
C GLY A 94 1.93 -0.43 -6.93
N ARG A 95 0.84 -0.73 -6.21
CA ARG A 95 0.32 -2.09 -6.04
C ARG A 95 -0.01 -2.82 -7.35
N TYR A 96 -0.36 -2.08 -8.41
CA TYR A 96 -0.67 -2.69 -9.71
C TYR A 96 0.57 -3.12 -10.49
N PHE A 97 1.74 -2.66 -10.07
CA PHE A 97 3.03 -2.96 -10.69
C PHE A 97 3.91 -3.82 -9.76
N ALA A 98 3.35 -4.33 -8.65
CA ALA A 98 4.08 -5.07 -7.63
C ALA A 98 4.82 -6.30 -8.21
N ASP A 99 4.24 -6.92 -9.24
CA ASP A 99 4.76 -8.13 -9.88
C ASP A 99 5.60 -7.84 -11.14
N ASP A 100 5.79 -6.56 -11.53
CA ASP A 100 6.43 -6.17 -12.79
C ASP A 100 7.97 -6.09 -12.71
N ASN A 101 8.56 -6.42 -11.56
CA ASN A 101 10.00 -6.30 -11.30
C ASN A 101 10.54 -4.86 -11.54
N ILE A 102 9.81 -3.88 -11.00
CA ILE A 102 10.14 -2.46 -11.04
C ILE A 102 10.40 -1.97 -9.60
N GLU A 103 11.38 -1.08 -9.43
CA GLU A 103 11.56 -0.39 -8.14
C GLU A 103 10.43 0.63 -7.92
N ILE A 104 9.65 0.43 -6.86
CA ILE A 104 8.49 1.28 -6.55
C ILE A 104 8.67 1.86 -5.15
N VAL A 105 8.65 3.20 -5.06
CA VAL A 105 8.73 3.93 -3.79
C VAL A 105 7.80 5.13 -3.81
N ASN A 106 7.14 5.40 -2.68
CA ASN A 106 6.36 6.62 -2.50
C ASN A 106 7.24 7.68 -1.85
N PHE A 107 7.33 8.86 -2.48
CA PHE A 107 8.05 10.02 -1.96
C PHE A 107 7.27 11.28 -2.28
N GLY A 108 7.18 12.20 -1.32
CA GLY A 108 6.51 13.47 -1.52
C GLY A 108 6.69 14.43 -0.34
N PRO A 109 6.31 15.70 -0.52
CA PRO A 109 6.32 16.70 0.53
C PRO A 109 5.13 16.56 1.49
N GLY A 110 5.22 17.17 2.67
CA GLY A 110 4.19 17.11 3.70
C GLY A 110 4.31 15.90 4.61
N ASP A 111 3.51 15.90 5.68
CA ASP A 111 3.43 14.81 6.66
C ASP A 111 2.13 13.99 6.54
N GLY A 112 1.28 14.33 5.59
CA GLY A 112 -0.02 13.69 5.37
C GLY A 112 -1.08 13.99 6.44
N ALA A 113 -0.80 14.85 7.42
CA ALA A 113 -1.71 15.10 8.54
C ALA A 113 -3.03 15.78 8.12
N THR A 114 -3.03 16.46 6.97
CA THR A 114 -4.23 17.11 6.40
C THR A 114 -4.76 16.43 5.13
N SER A 115 -4.24 15.26 4.76
CA SER A 115 -4.71 14.53 3.57
C SER A 115 -6.20 14.20 3.68
N HIS A 116 -6.95 14.40 2.60
CA HIS A 116 -8.40 14.19 2.53
C HIS A 116 -9.24 15.12 3.43
N ALA A 117 -8.66 16.21 3.94
CA ALA A 117 -9.39 17.23 4.71
C ALA A 117 -9.75 18.43 3.82
N ALA A 118 -10.77 19.20 4.24
CA ALA A 118 -11.23 20.38 3.49
C ALA A 118 -10.16 21.48 3.33
N ASN A 119 -9.19 21.52 4.24
CA ASN A 119 -8.07 22.46 4.27
C ASN A 119 -6.72 21.77 4.00
N GLU A 120 -6.73 20.74 3.15
CA GLU A 120 -5.52 20.06 2.67
C GLU A 120 -4.50 21.08 2.12
N HIS A 121 -3.27 21.01 2.62
CA HIS A 121 -2.19 21.90 2.21
C HIS A 121 -0.83 21.23 2.39
N VAL A 122 0.19 21.82 1.76
CA VAL A 122 1.58 21.43 1.91
C VAL A 122 2.47 22.66 2.08
N PRO A 123 3.50 22.62 2.94
CA PRO A 123 4.47 23.70 3.05
C PRO A 123 5.23 23.94 1.74
N LEU A 124 5.35 25.21 1.33
CA LEU A 124 5.94 25.57 0.04
C LEU A 124 7.42 25.22 -0.05
N ASP A 125 8.17 25.37 1.03
CA ASP A 125 9.56 24.96 1.15
C ASP A 125 9.73 23.46 0.91
N GLN A 126 8.89 22.64 1.55
CA GLN A 126 8.90 21.18 1.34
C GLN A 126 8.55 20.81 -0.10
N LEU A 127 7.57 21.49 -0.71
CA LEU A 127 7.22 21.25 -2.11
C LEU A 127 8.40 21.56 -3.05
N ILE A 128 9.10 22.67 -2.82
CA ILE A 128 10.29 23.06 -3.58
C ILE A 128 11.41 22.04 -3.39
N ASP A 129 11.67 21.62 -2.14
CA ASP A 129 12.70 20.64 -1.84
C ASP A 129 12.40 19.28 -2.47
N ALA A 130 11.16 18.81 -2.42
CA ALA A 130 10.74 17.57 -3.08
C ALA A 130 10.98 17.63 -4.60
N ALA A 131 10.65 18.76 -5.24
CA ALA A 131 10.91 18.94 -6.67
C ALA A 131 12.41 18.93 -7.00
N CYS A 132 13.25 19.60 -6.18
CA CYS A 132 14.71 19.54 -6.34
C CYS A 132 15.24 18.12 -6.14
N ILE A 133 14.76 17.40 -5.12
CA ILE A 133 15.18 16.02 -4.84
C ILE A 133 14.83 15.09 -6.01
N LEU A 134 13.62 15.20 -6.57
CA LEU A 134 13.20 14.37 -7.71
C LEU A 134 14.08 14.64 -8.95
N ARG A 135 14.40 15.91 -9.24
CA ARG A 135 15.33 16.24 -10.32
C ARG A 135 16.71 15.63 -10.07
N ASP A 136 17.28 15.87 -8.88
CA ASP A 136 18.62 15.38 -8.53
C ASP A 136 18.68 13.83 -8.50
N THR A 137 17.57 13.17 -8.20
CA THR A 137 17.42 11.71 -8.29
C THR A 137 17.59 11.23 -9.72
N VAL A 138 16.92 11.89 -10.68
CA VAL A 138 17.04 11.57 -12.11
C VAL A 138 18.47 11.82 -12.59
N ASP A 139 19.08 12.96 -12.22
CA ASP A 139 20.46 13.28 -12.61
C ASP A 139 21.44 12.22 -12.10
N ARG A 140 21.30 11.77 -10.85
CA ARG A 140 22.14 10.72 -10.25
C ARG A 140 21.93 9.36 -10.91
N LEU A 141 20.68 8.99 -11.18
CA LEU A 141 20.33 7.71 -11.79
C LEU A 141 20.88 7.62 -13.22
N LEU A 142 20.87 8.73 -13.95
CA LEU A 142 21.36 8.81 -15.33
C LEU A 142 22.87 9.12 -15.44
N GLY A 143 23.53 9.45 -14.32
CA GLY A 143 24.94 9.84 -14.31
C GLY A 143 25.23 11.20 -14.95
N LEU A 144 24.30 12.16 -14.82
CA LEU A 144 24.38 13.51 -15.40
C LEU A 144 24.94 14.56 -14.43
N GLY A 145 25.08 14.22 -13.14
CA GLY A 145 25.55 15.10 -12.06
C GLY A 145 26.99 14.90 -11.66
#